data_AF-A0A1V6UEL1-F1
#
_entry.id   AF-A0A1V6UEL1-F1
#
_cell.length_a   1.000
_cell.length_b   1.000
_cell.length_c   1.000
_cell.angle_alpha   90.00
_cell.angle_beta   90.00
_cell.angle_gamma   90.00
#
_symmetry.space_group_name_H-M   'P 1'
#
loop_
_entity.id
_entity.type
_entity.pdbx_description
1 polymer ?
#
loop_
_entity_poly.entity_id
_entity_poly.type
_entity_poly.pdbx_seq_one_letter_code
_entity_poly.pdbx_strand_id
1 'polypeptide(L)'
;MSESVAILRQRRSDELAKLADEHLQHDLQSGDRDKLNSAASSISLWTTVGSAVGLSLGLLAAIRLRGSRRAFFSAIRAQQKPKKVVFEDGRTEDLPDLTPLLKPTTLGDVATYFFASAGGLLLGGELGFAGGAAKGTRTITSDPESKKRIETAFRKFRADVLRKQADALDKGSQEYVLI
;
A
#
# COMPACT_ATOMS: atom_id res chain seq x y z
N MET A 1 -16.14 -21.13 -9.36
CA MET A 1 -14.84 -20.74 -9.97
C MET A 1 -13.90 -20.04 -8.98
N SER A 2 -14.35 -19.11 -8.11
CA SER A 2 -13.47 -18.47 -7.11
C SER A 2 -12.89 -19.41 -6.06
N GLU A 3 -13.62 -20.44 -5.62
CA GLU A 3 -13.12 -21.42 -4.63
C GLU A 3 -11.94 -22.23 -5.18
N SER A 4 -11.99 -22.65 -6.45
CA SER A 4 -10.90 -23.38 -7.09
C SER A 4 -9.63 -22.54 -7.21
N VAL A 5 -9.75 -21.24 -7.49
CA VAL A 5 -8.60 -20.31 -7.56
C VAL A 5 -8.02 -20.02 -6.17
N ALA A 6 -8.87 -19.87 -5.16
CA ALA A 6 -8.43 -19.65 -3.77
C ALA A 6 -7.69 -20.88 -3.21
N ILE A 7 -8.25 -22.08 -3.40
CA ILE A 7 -7.64 -23.34 -2.96
C ILE A 7 -6.30 -23.59 -3.70
N LEU A 8 -6.24 -23.26 -4.99
CA LEU A 8 -5.01 -23.39 -5.79
C LEU A 8 -3.90 -22.45 -5.29
N ARG A 9 -4.23 -21.18 -5.03
CA ARG A 9 -3.29 -20.21 -4.47
C ARG A 9 -2.77 -20.64 -3.10
N GLN A 10 -3.65 -21.19 -2.28
CA GLN A 10 -3.32 -21.64 -0.94
C GLN A 10 -2.38 -22.85 -0.95
N ARG A 11 -2.64 -23.85 -1.80
CA ARG A 11 -1.70 -25.00 -1.94
C ARG A 11 -0.31 -24.55 -2.39
N ARG A 12 -0.24 -23.60 -3.32
CA ARG A 12 1.04 -23.03 -3.78
C ARG A 12 1.77 -22.28 -2.67
N SER A 13 1.06 -21.49 -1.86
CA SER A 13 1.69 -20.80 -0.73
C SER A 13 2.21 -21.76 0.33
N ASP A 14 1.45 -22.83 0.61
CA ASP A 14 1.82 -23.81 1.62
C ASP A 14 3.05 -24.61 1.19
N GLU A 15 3.16 -24.96 -0.09
CA GLU A 15 4.34 -25.65 -0.62
C GLU A 15 5.59 -24.76 -0.62
N LEU A 16 5.47 -23.49 -1.00
CA LEU A 16 6.57 -22.52 -0.94
C LEU A 16 6.99 -22.23 0.50
N ALA A 17 6.03 -22.15 1.43
CA ALA A 17 6.30 -21.99 2.86
C ALA A 17 7.06 -23.19 3.43
N LYS A 18 6.65 -24.41 3.05
CA LYS A 18 7.34 -25.63 3.45
C LYS A 18 8.77 -25.70 2.91
N LEU A 19 8.96 -25.34 1.63
CA LEU A 19 10.30 -25.27 1.03
C LEU A 19 11.17 -24.21 1.71
N ALA A 20 10.60 -23.05 2.03
CA ALA A 20 11.31 -22.00 2.76
C ALA A 20 11.71 -22.48 4.16
N ASP A 21 10.82 -23.16 4.88
CA ASP A 21 11.08 -23.69 6.22
C ASP A 21 12.20 -24.75 6.20
N GLU A 22 12.23 -25.62 5.19
CA GLU A 22 13.32 -26.58 4.99
C GLU A 22 14.68 -25.89 4.84
N HIS A 23 14.78 -24.86 3.98
CA HIS A 23 16.01 -24.08 3.82
C HIS A 23 16.38 -23.28 5.08
N LEU A 24 15.39 -22.73 5.80
CA LEU A 24 15.65 -22.03 7.06
C LEU A 24 16.20 -22.98 8.12
N GLN A 25 15.73 -24.22 8.18
CA GLN A 25 16.17 -25.20 9.18
C GLN A 25 17.50 -25.87 8.81
N HIS A 26 17.75 -26.14 7.53
CA HIS A 26 18.93 -26.89 7.09
C HIS A 26 20.13 -25.99 6.76
N ASP A 27 19.91 -24.81 6.17
CA ASP A 27 21.01 -23.95 5.70
C ASP A 27 21.41 -22.85 6.70
N LEU A 28 20.63 -22.61 7.77
CA LEU A 28 20.87 -21.52 8.73
C LEU A 28 21.05 -21.99 10.16
N GLN A 29 21.89 -21.26 10.90
CA GLN A 29 22.04 -21.44 12.34
C GLN A 29 20.86 -20.81 13.11
N SER A 30 20.68 -21.18 14.38
CA SER A 30 19.67 -20.55 15.25
C SER A 30 19.79 -19.03 15.29
N GLY A 31 21.00 -18.50 15.50
CA GLY A 31 21.24 -17.06 15.53
C GLY A 31 20.96 -16.33 14.22
N ASP A 32 21.08 -17.00 13.06
CA ASP A 32 20.73 -16.41 11.77
C ASP A 32 19.20 -16.32 11.60
N ARG A 33 18.48 -17.37 12.03
CA ARG A 33 17.01 -17.39 12.05
C ARG A 33 16.45 -16.31 12.98
N ASP A 34 17.06 -16.10 14.14
CA ASP A 34 16.65 -15.05 15.08
C ASP A 34 16.83 -13.65 14.48
N LYS A 35 17.91 -13.42 13.71
CA LYS A 35 18.11 -12.15 12.99
C LYS A 35 17.07 -11.94 11.90
N LEU A 36 16.72 -12.98 11.13
CA LEU A 36 15.66 -12.92 10.13
C LEU A 36 14.29 -12.63 10.76
N ASN A 37 13.97 -13.30 11.86
CA ASN A 37 12.73 -13.05 12.63
C ASN A 37 12.70 -11.63 13.22
N SER A 38 13.84 -11.14 13.74
CA SER A 38 13.98 -9.78 14.25
C SER A 38 13.84 -8.72 13.15
N ALA A 39 14.37 -8.99 11.95
CA ALA A 39 14.21 -8.13 10.79
C ALA A 39 12.75 -8.11 10.31
N ALA A 40 12.10 -9.28 10.19
CA ALA A 40 10.70 -9.39 9.79
C ALA A 40 9.75 -8.72 10.78
N SER A 41 9.95 -8.95 12.09
CA SER A 41 9.17 -8.29 13.14
C SER A 41 9.38 -6.78 13.16
N SER A 42 10.60 -6.30 12.91
CA SER A 42 10.87 -4.87 12.76
C SER A 42 10.11 -4.27 11.59
N ILE A 43 10.12 -4.92 10.42
CA ILE A 43 9.35 -4.48 9.25
C ILE A 43 7.86 -4.42 9.59
N SER A 44 7.30 -5.51 10.12
CA SER A 44 5.89 -5.57 10.49
C SER A 44 5.50 -4.49 11.49
N LEU A 45 6.32 -4.26 12.52
CA LEU A 45 6.07 -3.25 13.54
C LEU A 45 6.05 -1.84 12.93
N TRP A 46 7.08 -1.48 12.15
CA TRP A 46 7.16 -0.15 11.55
C TRP A 46 6.09 0.09 10.48
N THR A 47 5.77 -0.91 9.66
CA THR A 47 4.64 -0.81 8.71
C THR A 47 3.32 -0.64 9.44
N THR A 48 3.09 -1.36 10.55
CA THR A 48 1.86 -1.24 11.34
C THR A 48 1.74 0.15 11.95
N VAL A 49 2.81 0.63 12.60
CA VAL A 49 2.86 1.98 13.19
C VAL A 49 2.67 3.04 12.11
N GLY A 50 3.40 2.93 11.00
CA GLY A 50 3.28 3.85 9.87
C GLY A 50 1.88 3.89 9.29
N SER A 51 1.24 2.73 9.08
CA SER A 51 -0.13 2.62 8.58
C SER A 51 -1.14 3.25 9.54
N ALA A 52 -1.00 3.01 10.84
CA ALA A 52 -1.87 3.58 11.86
C ALA A 52 -1.76 5.11 11.93
N VAL A 53 -0.54 5.64 11.90
CA VAL A 53 -0.28 7.09 11.83
C VAL A 53 -0.82 7.68 10.54
N GLY A 54 -0.53 7.03 9.40
CA GLY A 54 -0.98 7.45 8.09
C GLY A 54 -2.50 7.50 7.95
N LEU A 55 -3.20 6.46 8.41
CA LEU A 55 -4.67 6.44 8.43
C LEU A 55 -5.25 7.54 9.32
N SER A 56 -4.64 7.78 10.48
CA SER A 56 -5.06 8.85 11.40
C SER A 56 -4.89 10.24 10.77
N LEU A 57 -3.75 10.48 10.12
CA LEU A 57 -3.50 11.73 9.38
C LEU A 57 -4.43 11.87 8.17
N GLY A 58 -4.71 10.78 7.46
CA GLY A 58 -5.68 10.75 6.37
C GLY A 58 -7.09 11.13 6.82
N LEU A 59 -7.55 10.60 7.96
CA LEU A 59 -8.83 10.98 8.57
C LEU A 59 -8.85 12.46 8.97
N LEU A 60 -7.78 12.95 9.61
CA LEU A 60 -7.67 14.36 9.99
C LEU A 60 -7.69 15.27 8.75
N ALA A 61 -7.01 14.89 7.67
CA ALA A 61 -7.03 15.60 6.40
C ALA A 61 -8.44 15.60 5.79
N ALA A 62 -9.18 14.48 5.84
CA ALA A 62 -10.56 14.41 5.38
C ALA A 62 -11.48 15.38 6.13
N ILE A 63 -11.39 15.40 7.46
CA ILE A 63 -12.15 16.32 8.32
C ILE A 63 -11.83 17.78 7.93
N ARG A 64 -10.55 18.09 7.74
CA ARG A 64 -10.10 19.44 7.40
C ARG A 64 -10.57 19.86 5.99
N LEU A 65 -10.43 18.99 4.99
CA LEU A 65 -10.88 19.24 3.62
C LEU A 65 -12.39 19.48 3.55
N ARG A 66 -13.17 18.69 4.27
CA ARG A 66 -14.62 18.86 4.37
C ARG A 66 -14.98 20.20 5.01
N GLY A 67 -14.30 20.58 6.09
CA GLY A 67 -14.46 21.88 6.75
C GLY A 67 -14.18 23.03 5.79
N SER A 68 -13.04 23.00 5.09
CA SER A 68 -12.66 24.01 4.10
C SER A 68 -13.66 24.13 2.95
N ARG A 69 -14.14 22.99 2.41
CA ARG A 69 -15.15 23.00 1.33
C ARG A 69 -16.47 23.64 1.78
N ARG A 70 -16.91 23.37 3.01
CA ARG A 70 -18.11 24.00 3.59
C ARG A 70 -17.94 25.50 3.80
N ALA A 71 -16.80 25.92 4.34
CA ALA A 71 -16.49 27.33 4.55
C ALA A 71 -16.48 28.08 3.21
N PHE A 72 -15.83 27.52 2.19
CA PHE A 72 -15.80 28.06 0.83
C PHE A 72 -17.20 28.20 0.23
N PHE A 73 -18.03 27.15 0.33
CA PHE A 73 -19.41 27.20 -0.13
C PHE A 73 -20.23 28.27 0.60
N SER A 74 -20.08 28.40 1.92
CA SER A 74 -20.79 29.42 2.70
C SER A 74 -20.40 30.84 2.30
N ALA A 75 -19.10 31.08 2.03
CA ALA A 75 -18.61 32.38 1.57
C ALA A 75 -19.21 32.76 0.22
N ILE A 76 -19.16 31.86 -0.77
CA ILE A 76 -19.73 32.10 -2.11
C ILE A 76 -21.24 32.29 -2.06
N ARG A 77 -21.93 31.55 -1.20
CA ARG A 77 -23.39 31.68 -1.04
C ARG A 77 -23.78 33.01 -0.40
N ALA A 78 -23.00 33.50 0.57
CA ALA A 78 -23.29 34.72 1.31
C ALA A 78 -22.87 36.01 0.57
N GLN A 79 -21.98 35.90 -0.40
CA GLN A 79 -21.51 37.04 -1.19
C GLN A 79 -22.54 37.46 -2.24
N GLN A 80 -22.67 38.77 -2.48
CA GLN A 80 -23.50 39.29 -3.56
C GLN A 80 -22.95 38.80 -4.91
N LYS A 81 -23.78 38.10 -5.69
CA LYS A 81 -23.37 37.49 -6.95
C LYS A 81 -23.65 38.44 -8.13
N PRO A 82 -22.64 38.81 -8.94
CA PRO A 82 -22.89 39.53 -10.19
C PRO A 82 -23.72 38.64 -11.13
N LYS A 83 -24.83 39.17 -11.62
CA LYS A 83 -25.73 38.44 -12.54
C LYS A 83 -25.42 38.70 -14.01
N LYS A 84 -24.76 39.81 -14.30
CA LYS A 84 -24.51 40.32 -15.66
C LYS A 84 -23.11 40.87 -15.75
N VAL A 85 -22.43 40.61 -16.87
CA VAL A 85 -21.21 41.32 -17.27
C VAL A 85 -21.55 42.19 -18.46
N VAL A 86 -21.13 43.45 -18.39
CA VAL A 86 -21.23 44.41 -19.49
C VAL A 86 -19.85 44.50 -20.11
N PHE A 87 -19.75 44.19 -21.40
CA PHE A 87 -18.52 44.30 -22.17
C PHE A 87 -18.32 45.72 -22.68
N GLU A 88 -17.08 46.09 -23.03
CA GLU A 88 -16.73 47.42 -23.54
C GLU A 88 -17.51 47.82 -24.82
N ASP A 89 -18.01 46.83 -25.58
CA ASP A 89 -18.86 47.02 -26.77
C ASP A 89 -20.36 47.23 -26.45
N GLY A 90 -20.72 47.26 -25.16
CA GLY A 90 -22.10 47.40 -24.70
C GLY A 90 -22.91 46.10 -24.67
N ARG A 91 -22.35 44.96 -25.09
CA ARG A 91 -23.01 43.66 -24.93
C ARG A 91 -23.15 43.33 -23.46
N THR A 92 -24.28 42.73 -23.11
CA THR A 92 -24.52 42.21 -21.76
C THR A 92 -24.72 40.70 -21.84
N GLU A 93 -23.96 39.94 -21.06
CA GLU A 93 -24.14 38.48 -20.92
C GLU A 93 -24.49 38.11 -19.48
N ASP A 94 -25.38 37.15 -19.33
CA ASP A 94 -25.76 36.61 -18.02
C ASP A 94 -24.66 35.67 -17.52
N LEU A 95 -24.27 35.85 -16.25
CA LEU A 95 -23.30 34.97 -15.60
C LEU A 95 -23.99 33.71 -15.08
N PRO A 96 -23.46 32.50 -15.40
CA PRO A 96 -24.02 31.26 -14.88
C PRO A 96 -23.84 31.16 -13.37
N ASP A 97 -24.89 30.73 -12.64
CA ASP A 97 -24.76 30.45 -11.21
C ASP A 97 -24.02 29.12 -10.99
N LEU A 98 -22.77 29.22 -10.53
CA LEU A 98 -21.92 28.06 -10.26
C LEU A 98 -22.17 27.41 -8.89
N THR A 99 -23.03 28.00 -8.07
CA THR A 99 -23.30 27.53 -6.70
C THR A 99 -23.81 26.08 -6.62
N PRO A 100 -24.69 25.60 -7.53
CA PRO A 100 -25.12 24.21 -7.52
C PRO A 100 -23.96 23.22 -7.70
N LEU A 101 -22.93 23.60 -8.47
CA LEU A 101 -21.76 22.75 -8.76
C LEU A 101 -20.79 22.69 -7.58
N LEU A 102 -20.75 23.76 -6.76
CA LEU A 102 -19.88 23.86 -5.59
C LEU A 102 -20.53 23.32 -4.31
N LYS A 103 -21.79 22.91 -4.40
CA LYS A 103 -22.54 22.41 -3.25
C LYS A 103 -21.87 21.13 -2.71
N PRO A 104 -21.55 21.07 -1.40
CA PRO A 104 -21.08 19.85 -0.79
C PRO A 104 -22.10 18.72 -0.98
N THR A 105 -21.63 17.55 -1.42
CA THR A 105 -22.47 16.37 -1.65
C THR A 105 -22.08 15.23 -0.72
N THR A 106 -23.03 14.34 -0.43
CA THR A 106 -22.79 13.15 0.38
C THR A 106 -21.78 12.21 -0.28
N LEU A 107 -21.89 12.00 -1.59
CA LEU A 107 -20.94 11.18 -2.35
C LEU A 107 -19.53 11.78 -2.30
N GLY A 108 -19.40 13.10 -2.42
CA GLY A 108 -18.12 13.79 -2.28
C GLY A 108 -17.52 13.65 -0.88
N ASP A 109 -18.35 13.69 0.17
CA ASP A 109 -17.92 13.45 1.55
C ASP A 109 -17.40 12.01 1.72
N VAL A 110 -18.13 11.00 1.21
CA VAL A 110 -17.71 9.59 1.25
C VAL A 110 -16.39 9.39 0.51
N ALA A 111 -16.27 9.92 -0.71
CA ALA A 111 -15.04 9.87 -1.49
C ALA A 111 -13.87 10.54 -0.74
N THR A 112 -14.11 11.67 -0.08
CA THR A 112 -13.07 12.38 0.68
C THR A 112 -12.52 11.52 1.81
N TYR A 113 -13.38 10.91 2.63
CA TYR A 113 -12.93 10.01 3.70
C TYR A 113 -12.22 8.79 3.13
N PHE A 114 -12.79 8.15 2.10
CA PHE A 114 -12.19 6.98 1.49
C PHE A 114 -10.79 7.25 0.95
N PHE A 115 -10.64 8.24 0.06
CA PHE A 115 -9.36 8.51 -0.60
C PHE A 115 -8.32 9.09 0.36
N ALA A 116 -8.73 9.94 1.31
CA ALA A 116 -7.80 10.49 2.29
C ALA A 116 -7.32 9.40 3.27
N SER A 117 -8.20 8.53 3.75
CA SER A 117 -7.81 7.41 4.60
C SER A 117 -7.01 6.35 3.86
N ALA A 118 -7.42 5.97 2.64
CA ALA A 118 -6.69 5.00 1.83
C ALA A 118 -5.30 5.53 1.43
N GLY A 119 -5.23 6.78 0.97
CA GLY A 119 -3.96 7.44 0.67
C GLY A 119 -3.07 7.58 1.90
N GLY A 120 -3.64 7.98 3.04
CA GLY A 120 -2.93 8.06 4.31
C GLY A 120 -2.38 6.71 4.76
N LEU A 121 -3.19 5.65 4.71
CA LEU A 121 -2.78 4.29 5.04
C LEU A 121 -1.66 3.80 4.13
N LEU A 122 -1.79 3.99 2.81
CA LEU A 122 -0.76 3.58 1.85
C LEU A 122 0.55 4.34 2.08
N LEU A 123 0.50 5.67 2.13
CA LEU A 123 1.70 6.48 2.35
C LEU A 123 2.36 6.16 3.69
N GLY A 124 1.58 6.04 4.76
CA GLY A 124 2.08 5.68 6.08
C GLY A 124 2.66 4.26 6.12
N GLY A 125 1.99 3.31 5.46
CA GLY A 125 2.43 1.91 5.39
C GLY A 125 3.73 1.74 4.61
N GLU A 126 3.87 2.39 3.46
CA GLU A 126 5.08 2.36 2.64
C GLU A 126 6.26 3.04 3.34
N LEU A 127 6.03 4.19 4.00
CA LEU A 127 7.07 4.86 4.78
C LEU A 127 7.49 4.03 6.01
N GLY A 128 6.52 3.42 6.69
CA GLY A 128 6.76 2.48 7.77
C GLY A 128 7.53 1.25 7.29
N PHE A 129 7.15 0.68 6.14
CA PHE A 129 7.84 -0.43 5.51
C PHE A 129 9.30 -0.06 5.16
N ALA A 130 9.54 1.07 4.50
CA ALA A 130 10.87 1.52 4.16
C ALA A 130 11.75 1.72 5.39
N GLY A 131 11.22 2.34 6.46
CA GLY A 131 11.93 2.51 7.73
C GLY A 131 12.22 1.17 8.41
N GLY A 132 11.25 0.26 8.43
CA GLY A 132 11.39 -1.09 8.95
C GLY A 132 12.41 -1.92 8.17
N ALA A 133 12.42 -1.81 6.84
CA ALA A 133 13.34 -2.48 5.95
C ALA A 133 14.77 -1.97 6.13
N ALA A 134 14.97 -0.65 6.27
CA ALA A 134 16.27 -0.08 6.58
C ALA A 134 16.81 -0.60 7.92
N LYS A 135 15.96 -0.64 8.96
CA LYS A 135 16.33 -1.18 10.28
C LYS A 135 16.64 -2.68 10.22
N GLY A 136 15.77 -3.48 9.60
CA GLY A 136 15.95 -4.92 9.46
C GLY A 136 17.17 -5.29 8.63
N THR A 137 17.43 -4.55 7.55
CA THR A 137 18.65 -4.69 6.74
C THR A 137 19.88 -4.46 7.60
N ARG A 138 19.89 -3.39 8.41
CA ARG A 138 21.01 -3.10 9.32
C ARG A 138 21.28 -4.26 10.28
N THR A 139 20.23 -4.88 10.83
CA THR A 139 20.32 -6.07 11.70
C THR A 139 20.91 -7.30 10.99
N ILE A 140 20.58 -7.51 9.71
CA ILE A 140 21.14 -8.62 8.92
C ILE A 140 22.60 -8.33 8.53
N THR A 141 22.92 -7.09 8.17
CA THR A 141 24.25 -6.71 7.65
C THR A 141 25.31 -6.50 8.72
N SER A 142 24.95 -6.41 10.00
CA SER A 142 25.89 -6.14 11.09
C SER A 142 26.91 -7.27 11.30
N ASP A 143 26.58 -8.49 10.88
CA ASP A 143 27.47 -9.66 10.93
C ASP A 143 27.75 -10.17 9.50
N PRO A 144 28.98 -9.96 8.98
CA PRO A 144 29.34 -10.35 7.63
C PRO A 144 29.24 -11.85 7.33
N GLU A 145 29.45 -12.72 8.33
CA GLU A 145 29.36 -14.17 8.13
C GLU A 145 27.92 -14.64 8.08
N SER A 146 27.11 -14.15 9.01
CA SER A 146 25.66 -14.40 9.03
C SER A 146 25.00 -13.91 7.75
N LYS A 147 25.37 -12.71 7.26
CA LYS A 147 24.93 -12.19 5.96
C LYS A 147 25.25 -13.17 4.83
N LYS A 148 26.49 -13.67 4.75
CA LYS A 148 26.90 -14.62 3.70
C LYS A 148 26.10 -15.93 3.75
N ARG A 149 25.84 -16.46 4.95
CA ARG A 149 25.02 -17.68 5.12
C ARG A 149 23.58 -17.45 4.67
N ILE A 150 22.97 -16.35 5.11
CA ILE A 150 21.62 -15.93 4.71
C ILE A 150 21.51 -15.77 3.18
N GLU A 151 22.45 -15.07 2.55
CA GLU A 151 22.46 -14.89 1.09
C GLU A 151 22.65 -16.21 0.32
N THR A 152 23.40 -17.15 0.89
CA THR A 152 23.62 -18.46 0.26
C THR A 152 22.36 -19.32 0.38
N ALA A 153 21.76 -19.39 1.56
CA ALA A 153 20.49 -20.07 1.79
C ALA A 153 19.38 -19.50 0.88
N PHE A 154 19.29 -18.18 0.78
CA PHE A 154 18.32 -17.52 -0.09
C PHE A 154 18.54 -17.82 -1.58
N ARG A 155 19.80 -17.91 -2.02
CA ARG A 155 20.11 -18.32 -3.41
C ARG A 155 19.71 -19.75 -3.70
N LYS A 156 19.95 -20.69 -2.78
CA LYS A 156 19.51 -22.10 -2.91
C LYS A 156 17.99 -22.19 -2.97
N PHE A 157 17.30 -21.54 -2.03
CA PHE A 157 15.85 -21.46 -2.02
C PHE A 157 15.29 -20.94 -3.35
N ARG A 158 15.82 -19.84 -3.88
CA ARG A 158 15.39 -19.31 -5.18
C ARG A 158 15.62 -20.28 -6.33
N ALA A 159 16.74 -20.98 -6.34
CA ALA A 159 17.03 -21.99 -7.36
C ALA A 159 16.00 -23.13 -7.29
N ASP A 160 15.65 -23.60 -6.09
CA ASP A 160 14.68 -24.69 -5.92
C ASP A 160 13.25 -24.25 -6.22
N VAL A 161 12.87 -23.01 -5.91
CA VAL A 161 11.60 -22.42 -6.36
C VAL A 161 11.51 -22.39 -7.89
N LEU A 162 12.59 -21.97 -8.57
CA LEU A 162 12.62 -21.91 -10.03
C LEU A 162 12.57 -23.30 -10.67
N ARG A 163 13.28 -24.28 -10.08
CA ARG A 163 13.19 -25.69 -10.53
C ARG A 163 11.78 -26.23 -10.42
N LYS A 164 11.11 -26.01 -9.27
CA LYS A 164 9.71 -26.42 -9.11
C LYS A 164 8.77 -25.74 -10.10
N GLN A 165 8.99 -24.47 -10.41
CA GLN A 165 8.19 -23.76 -11.41
C GLN A 165 8.42 -24.33 -12.82
N ALA A 166 9.66 -24.67 -13.17
CA ALA A 166 9.98 -25.32 -14.44
C ALA A 166 9.38 -26.72 -14.52
N ASP A 167 9.53 -27.54 -13.47
CA ASP A 167 8.95 -28.89 -13.39
C ASP A 167 7.42 -28.86 -13.54
N ALA A 168 6.77 -27.83 -12.99
CA ALA A 168 5.34 -27.65 -13.13
C ALA A 168 4.95 -27.23 -14.56
N LEU A 169 5.75 -26.37 -15.19
CA LEU A 169 5.54 -25.98 -16.59
C LEU A 169 5.72 -27.18 -17.55
N ASP A 170 6.71 -28.03 -17.29
CA ASP A 170 7.03 -29.22 -18.10
C ASP A 170 5.97 -30.32 -17.99
N LYS A 171 5.27 -30.42 -16.85
CA LYS A 171 4.16 -31.37 -16.63
C LYS A 171 2.88 -31.01 -17.38
N GLY A 172 2.92 -29.98 -18.24
CA GLY A 172 1.75 -29.52 -18.99
C GLY A 172 0.77 -28.75 -18.11
N SER A 173 1.16 -28.42 -16.89
CA SER A 173 0.38 -27.55 -16.03
C SER A 173 0.48 -26.13 -16.60
N GLN A 174 -0.60 -25.65 -17.25
CA GLN A 174 -0.88 -24.20 -17.47
C GLN A 174 -1.06 -23.44 -16.13
N GLU A 175 -0.44 -23.93 -15.06
CA GLU A 175 -0.68 -23.72 -13.64
C GLU A 175 0.38 -22.76 -13.03
N TYR A 176 1.37 -22.35 -13.83
CA TYR A 176 2.49 -21.50 -13.40
C TYR A 176 2.90 -20.45 -14.45
N VAL A 177 1.95 -19.89 -15.19
CA VAL A 177 2.20 -18.67 -15.98
C VAL A 177 1.27 -17.58 -15.50
N LEU A 178 1.81 -16.64 -14.74
CA LEU A 178 1.66 -15.20 -14.96
C LEU A 178 2.31 -14.44 -13.79
N ILE A 179 3.19 -13.52 -14.21
CA ILE A 179 3.84 -12.46 -13.43
C ILE A 179 2.77 -11.62 -12.73
#